data_AF-A0A318NMQ1-F1
#
_entry.id   AF-A0A318NMQ1-F1
#
_cell.length_a   1.000
_cell.length_b   1.000
_cell.length_c   1.000
_cell.angle_alpha   90.00
_cell.angle_beta   90.00
_cell.angle_gamma   90.00
#
_symmetry.space_group_name_H-M   'P 1'
#
loop_
_entity.id
_entity.type
_entity.pdbx_description
1 polymer ?
#
loop_
_entity_poly.entity_id
_entity_poly.type
_entity_poly.pdbx_seq_one_letter_code
_entity_poly.pdbx_strand_id
1 'polypeptide(L)'
;MVGLALHDADWRWCQDFYLRVLDHPEEDVRATAAICLGHLARIHHQLDTDIVLPALRARLRDPEVGGTVEDAIADIEQFLALPPGAPRDRHPIEVSQLRWR
;
A
#
# COMPACT_ATOMS: atom_id res chain seq x y z
N MET A 1 -13.14 10.08 4.21
CA MET A 1 -11.99 9.15 4.27
C MET A 1 -10.68 9.76 3.77
N VAL A 2 -10.66 10.53 2.67
CA VAL A 2 -9.42 11.06 2.07
C VAL A 2 -8.64 12.05 2.96
N GLY A 3 -9.32 12.81 3.84
CA GLY A 3 -8.67 13.78 4.73
C GLY A 3 -7.71 13.19 5.78
N LEU A 4 -7.93 11.93 6.22
CA LEU A 4 -7.04 11.24 7.16
C LEU A 4 -5.70 10.89 6.52
N ALA A 5 -5.71 10.36 5.28
CA ALA A 5 -4.50 10.09 4.52
C ALA A 5 -3.66 11.35 4.23
N LEU A 6 -4.29 12.52 4.15
CA LEU A 6 -3.64 13.78 3.77
C LEU A 6 -3.05 14.57 4.95
N HIS A 7 -3.53 14.38 6.18
CA HIS A 7 -3.22 15.29 7.29
C HIS A 7 -2.82 14.63 8.60
N ASP A 8 -3.03 13.32 8.76
CA ASP A 8 -2.65 12.65 10.00
C ASP A 8 -1.16 12.26 9.96
N ALA A 9 -0.42 12.61 11.02
CA ALA A 9 1.00 12.30 11.15
C ALA A 9 1.25 10.82 11.47
N ASP A 10 0.21 10.10 11.91
CA ASP A 10 0.27 8.66 12.15
C ASP A 10 -0.17 7.87 10.91
N TRP A 11 0.71 7.83 9.91
CA TRP A 11 0.51 7.06 8.68
C TRP A 11 0.21 5.58 8.97
N ARG A 12 0.72 5.02 10.08
CA ARG A 12 0.57 3.61 10.44
C ARG A 12 -0.84 3.35 10.98
N TRP A 13 -1.38 4.24 11.80
CA TRP A 13 -2.79 4.18 12.19
C TRP A 13 -3.72 4.26 10.98
N CYS A 14 -3.47 5.19 10.05
CA CYS A 14 -4.23 5.33 8.81
C CYS A 14 -4.19 4.06 7.96
N GLN A 15 -3.00 3.47 7.78
CA GLN A 15 -2.82 2.21 7.09
C GLN A 15 -3.67 1.10 7.72
N ASP A 16 -3.58 0.90 9.03
CA ASP A 16 -4.29 -0.16 9.73
C ASP A 16 -5.81 0.03 9.64
N PHE A 17 -6.27 1.29 9.63
CA PHE A 17 -7.66 1.62 9.38
C PHE A 17 -8.09 1.21 7.97
N TYR A 18 -7.36 1.61 6.92
CA TYR A 18 -7.72 1.26 5.55
C TYR A 18 -7.62 -0.25 5.28
N LEU A 19 -6.67 -0.95 5.89
CA LEU A 19 -6.58 -2.42 5.82
C LEU A 19 -7.83 -3.11 6.36
N ARG A 20 -8.38 -2.63 7.49
CA ARG A 20 -9.64 -3.18 8.02
C ARG A 20 -10.83 -2.92 7.11
N VAL A 21 -10.82 -1.81 6.38
CA VAL A 21 -11.93 -1.35 5.54
C VAL A 21 -11.91 -2.02 4.15
N LEU A 22 -10.82 -2.68 3.75
CA LEU A 22 -10.74 -3.49 2.52
C LEU A 22 -11.73 -4.68 2.50
N ASP A 23 -12.28 -5.07 3.65
CA ASP A 23 -13.29 -6.14 3.77
C ASP A 23 -14.73 -5.62 3.91
N HIS A 24 -14.96 -4.32 3.70
CA HIS A 24 -16.29 -3.73 3.86
C HIS A 24 -17.29 -4.29 2.82
N PRO A 25 -18.57 -4.51 3.17
CA PRO A 25 -19.57 -5.05 2.25
C PRO A 25 -19.83 -4.14 1.04
N GLU A 26 -19.77 -2.82 1.22
CA GLU A 26 -19.95 -1.84 0.15
C GLU A 26 -18.67 -1.70 -0.70
N GLU A 27 -18.81 -1.84 -2.02
CA GLU A 27 -17.71 -1.75 -2.98
C GLU A 27 -17.01 -0.39 -2.99
N ASP A 28 -17.78 0.71 -2.94
CA ASP A 28 -17.25 2.08 -2.90
C ASP A 28 -16.30 2.30 -1.71
N VAL A 29 -16.63 1.67 -0.58
CA VAL A 29 -15.84 1.75 0.64
C VAL A 29 -14.52 0.96 0.49
N ARG A 30 -14.56 -0.23 -0.12
CA ARG A 30 -13.35 -1.01 -0.44
C ARG A 30 -12.45 -0.28 -1.45
N ALA A 31 -13.04 0.26 -2.51
CA ALA A 31 -12.33 1.03 -3.53
C ALA A 31 -11.66 2.27 -2.91
N THR A 32 -12.39 3.00 -2.07
CA THR A 32 -11.84 4.16 -1.35
C THR A 32 -10.68 3.78 -0.45
N ALA A 33 -10.75 2.63 0.24
CA ALA A 33 -9.64 2.15 1.08
C ALA A 33 -8.39 1.84 0.25
N ALA A 34 -8.52 1.18 -0.91
CA ALA A 34 -7.40 0.91 -1.81
C ALA A 34 -6.73 2.20 -2.31
N ILE A 35 -7.54 3.18 -2.78
CA ILE A 35 -7.04 4.50 -3.21
C ILE A 35 -6.29 5.21 -2.07
N CYS A 36 -6.82 5.15 -0.85
CA CYS A 36 -6.19 5.80 0.29
C CYS A 36 -4.84 5.16 0.65
N LEU A 37 -4.68 3.83 0.49
CA LEU A 37 -3.40 3.15 0.69
C LEU A 37 -2.35 3.57 -0.35
N GLY A 38 -2.74 3.72 -1.62
CA GLY A 38 -1.87 4.30 -2.66
C GLY A 38 -1.46 5.74 -2.33
N HIS A 39 -2.40 6.55 -1.87
CA HIS A 39 -2.12 7.91 -1.41
C HIS A 39 -1.17 7.98 -0.22
N LEU A 40 -1.27 7.06 0.75
CA LEU A 40 -0.31 7.02 1.87
C LEU A 40 1.11 6.80 1.36
N ALA A 41 1.31 5.87 0.42
CA ALA A 41 2.62 5.68 -0.21
C ALA A 41 3.08 6.93 -0.98
N ARG A 42 2.18 7.59 -1.72
CA ARG A 42 2.49 8.80 -2.49
C ARG A 42 2.85 10.02 -1.64
N ILE A 43 2.17 10.22 -0.51
CA ILE A 43 2.29 11.44 0.31
C ILE A 43 3.36 11.26 1.38
N HIS A 44 3.33 10.15 2.10
CA HIS A 44 4.20 9.92 3.25
C HIS A 44 5.48 9.17 2.88
N HIS A 45 5.56 8.57 1.68
CA HIS A 45 6.67 7.72 1.26
C HIS A 45 6.97 6.59 2.27
N GLN A 46 5.96 6.19 3.03
CA GLN A 46 6.05 5.20 4.09
C GLN A 46 4.79 4.33 4.07
N LEU A 47 4.99 3.02 4.10
CA LEU A 47 3.96 2.01 4.22
C LEU A 47 4.60 0.70 4.67
N ASP A 48 3.89 -0.08 5.45
CA ASP A 48 4.27 -1.45 5.78
C ASP A 48 3.89 -2.37 4.60
N THR A 49 4.75 -2.40 3.59
CA THR A 49 4.51 -3.15 2.34
C THR A 49 4.42 -4.65 2.57
N ASP A 50 4.94 -5.13 3.71
CA ASP A 50 4.91 -6.52 4.16
C ASP A 50 3.55 -6.96 4.69
N ILE A 51 2.62 -6.03 4.91
CA ILE A 51 1.22 -6.34 5.18
C ILE A 51 0.25 -5.77 4.12
N VAL A 52 0.57 -4.63 3.51
CA VAL A 52 -0.37 -3.96 2.60
C VAL A 52 -0.48 -4.63 1.22
N LEU A 53 0.65 -4.93 0.58
CA LEU A 53 0.62 -5.47 -0.79
C LEU A 53 -0.15 -6.81 -0.96
N PRO A 54 -0.15 -7.77 -0.03
CA PRO A 54 -0.93 -9.01 -0.09
C PRO A 54 -2.39 -8.76 0.16
N ALA A 55 -2.71 -7.85 1.10
CA ALA A 55 -4.08 -7.47 1.36
C ALA A 55 -4.71 -6.93 0.08
N LEU A 56 -3.99 -6.06 -0.64
CA LEU A 56 -4.40 -5.58 -1.95
C LEU A 56 -4.39 -6.70 -3.01
N ARG A 57 -3.29 -7.45 -3.17
CA ARG A 57 -3.18 -8.53 -4.17
C ARG A 57 -4.26 -9.61 -4.02
N ALA A 58 -4.72 -9.89 -2.80
CA ALA A 58 -5.83 -10.80 -2.53
C ALA A 58 -7.17 -10.34 -3.12
N ARG A 59 -7.29 -9.05 -3.51
CA ARG A 59 -8.47 -8.42 -4.08
C ARG A 59 -8.36 -8.04 -5.55
N LEU A 60 -7.26 -8.40 -6.21
CA LEU A 60 -7.13 -8.23 -7.67
C LEU A 60 -8.20 -8.97 -8.46
N ARG A 61 -8.79 -10.03 -7.88
CA ARG A 61 -9.86 -10.82 -8.51
C ARG A 61 -11.27 -10.38 -8.09
N ASP A 62 -11.40 -9.35 -7.26
CA ASP A 62 -12.71 -8.77 -6.93
C ASP A 62 -13.23 -8.06 -8.21
N PRO A 63 -14.39 -8.45 -8.75
CA PRO A 63 -14.90 -7.89 -10.00
C PRO A 63 -15.23 -6.40 -9.89
N GLU A 64 -15.56 -5.90 -8.69
CA GLU A 64 -15.99 -4.51 -8.49
C GLU A 64 -14.79 -3.57 -8.28
N VAL A 65 -13.73 -4.05 -7.61
CA VAL A 65 -12.61 -3.18 -7.19
C VAL A 65 -11.24 -3.60 -7.72
N GLY A 66 -11.15 -4.69 -8.49
CA GLY A 66 -9.88 -5.26 -8.94
C GLY A 66 -8.99 -4.27 -9.70
N GLY A 67 -9.58 -3.46 -10.60
CA GLY A 67 -8.85 -2.42 -11.32
C GLY A 67 -8.33 -1.30 -10.40
N THR A 68 -9.16 -0.84 -9.46
CA THR A 68 -8.74 0.17 -8.46
C THR A 68 -7.63 -0.36 -7.55
N VAL A 69 -7.68 -1.64 -7.21
CA VAL A 69 -6.65 -2.32 -6.43
C VAL A 69 -5.33 -2.43 -7.21
N GLU A 70 -5.40 -2.71 -8.51
CA GLU A 70 -4.23 -2.72 -9.39
C GLU A 70 -3.56 -1.35 -9.46
N ASP A 71 -4.34 -0.28 -9.65
CA ASP A 71 -3.85 1.10 -9.65
C ASP A 71 -3.18 1.45 -8.31
N ALA A 72 -3.78 1.08 -7.19
CA ALA A 72 -3.22 1.33 -5.86
C ALA A 72 -1.89 0.59 -5.63
N ILE A 73 -1.75 -0.63 -6.14
CA ILE A 73 -0.48 -1.37 -6.09
C ILE A 73 0.58 -0.66 -6.94
N ALA A 74 0.22 -0.21 -8.15
CA ALA A 74 1.14 0.52 -9.02
C ALA A 74 1.64 1.82 -8.37
N ASP A 75 0.75 2.57 -7.71
CA ASP A 75 1.12 3.76 -6.93
C ASP A 75 2.14 3.40 -5.82
N ILE A 76 1.87 2.37 -5.03
CA ILE A 76 2.77 1.93 -3.96
C ILE A 76 4.14 1.54 -4.51
N GLU A 77 4.16 0.75 -5.58
CA GLU A 77 5.40 0.31 -6.22
C GLU A 77 6.19 1.50 -6.78
N GLN A 78 5.52 2.46 -7.42
CA GLN A 78 6.14 3.68 -7.96
C GLN A 78 6.71 4.59 -6.86
N PHE A 79 5.91 4.93 -5.84
CA PHE A 79 6.29 5.94 -4.86
C PHE A 79 7.20 5.45 -3.74
N LEU A 80 7.30 4.12 -3.55
CA LEU A 80 8.29 3.48 -2.67
C LEU A 80 9.48 2.88 -3.43
N ALA A 81 9.58 3.11 -4.74
CA ALA A 81 10.64 2.60 -5.61
C ALA A 81 10.84 1.07 -5.51
N LEU A 82 9.74 0.32 -5.41
CA LEU A 82 9.75 -1.14 -5.41
C LEU A 82 9.78 -1.65 -6.86
N PRO A 83 10.43 -2.79 -7.14
CA PRO A 83 10.30 -3.44 -8.44
C PRO A 83 8.83 -3.84 -8.67
N PRO A 84 8.28 -3.66 -9.90
CA PRO A 84 6.94 -4.11 -10.21
C PRO A 84 6.77 -5.61 -9.93
N GLY A 85 5.73 -5.98 -9.18
CA GLY A 85 5.47 -7.38 -8.85
C GLY A 85 6.51 -8.04 -7.94
N ALA A 86 7.31 -7.25 -7.19
CA ALA A 86 8.36 -7.80 -6.33
C ALA A 86 7.82 -8.88 -5.34
N PRO A 87 8.42 -10.09 -5.35
CA PRO A 87 8.20 -11.09 -4.32
C PRO A 87 8.92 -10.72 -3.01
N ARG A 88 8.41 -11.29 -1.92
CA ARG A 88 8.61 -10.86 -0.54
C ARG A 88 9.65 -11.71 0.17
N ASP A 89 10.88 -11.23 0.17
CA ASP A 89 11.96 -11.72 1.02
C ASP A 89 13.12 -10.73 0.99
N ARG A 90 12.89 -9.48 1.36
CA ARG A 90 13.99 -8.58 1.70
C ARG A 90 13.97 -8.32 3.20
N HIS A 91 14.70 -9.16 3.92
CA HIS A 91 15.35 -8.74 5.15
C HIS A 91 16.05 -7.39 4.89
N PRO A 92 16.02 -6.43 5.84
CA PRO A 92 16.62 -5.12 5.61
C PRO A 92 18.08 -5.29 5.21
N ILE A 93 18.46 -4.72 4.07
CA ILE A 93 19.86 -4.62 3.66
C ILE A 93 20.55 -3.77 4.73
N GLU A 94 21.33 -4.42 5.61
CA GLU A 94 22.33 -3.70 6.40
C GLU A 94 23.26 -2.99 5.41
N VAL A 95 23.23 -1.66 5.42
CA VAL A 95 24.03 -0.78 4.58
C VAL A 95 25.54 -0.82 4.93
N SER A 96 26.02 -1.89 5.57
CA SER A 96 27.37 -2.01 6.15
C SER A 96 28.40 -2.70 5.24
N GLN A 97 28.04 -3.15 4.03
CA GLN A 97 28.98 -3.84 3.13
C GLN A 97 29.32 -3.14 1.81
N LEU A 98 28.91 -1.89 1.58
CA LEU A 98 29.47 -1.07 0.49
C LEU A 98 30.86 -0.53 0.88
N ARG A 99 31.85 -1.42 0.90
CA ARG A 99 33.27 -1.08 0.77
C ARG A 99 33.71 -1.43 -0.65
N TRP A 100 33.69 -0.45 -1.55
CA TRP A 100 34.41 -0.53 -2.82
C TRP A 100 35.91 -0.50 -2.52
N ARG A 101 36.59 -1.62 -2.76
CA ARG A 101 38.04 -1.70 -2.98
C ARG A 101 38.31 -1.62 -4.46
#